data_AF-L8M124-F1
#
_entry.id   AF-L8M124-F1
#
_cell.length_a   1.000
_cell.length_b   1.000
_cell.length_c   1.000
_cell.angle_alpha   90.00
_cell.angle_beta   90.00
_cell.angle_gamma   90.00
#
_symmetry.space_group_name_H-M   'P 1'
#
loop_
_entity.id
_entity.type
_entity.pdbx_description
1 polymer ?
#
loop_
_entity_poly.entity_id
_entity_poly.type
_entity_poly.pdbx_seq_one_letter_code
_entity_poly.pdbx_strand_id
1 'polypeptide(L)'
;MKNRQLIILVTSLIVVGVSLFLYKSSVLDFPLVPDANSESWRVEAKLSLESTENNTIAQLFLPQSEGNFGVVEEKFHSEDFGLTLATDKRGSRLVTWSASNIGENRFNLYYQADIFRFKRAESPIGTARDPSQFLEWEFLVDSVSDARRAALNSLQKRIERRSGTTDIYIKQAVSELTDEEISPEEQLLLDDPTRRLPGAKRADGIVLLLRMKGIPARSVRGLDLRKSGRRIDPVHWVEIWQDGNWQPYEIDTGTLGIPDYYFAWWRGFPARKVATVDGGKLRNVIFSVRPITNPQYITSKALSEIKQDPIYNLTLFELPVDIQQVYQVLLMVPIGALVLIILRQFVGLRTFGTFTPVLVALSFRETNLLGGIILFSVIVAAGLMFRSYFEKLKLLSVPRLSAVLLVVIILMVFSSVLLEMINVGSGVRVALLPMVILAMVIERMSVVWEEYGAKDSINRGFASLLAAIIAYFVMSINYLQFLIFAYPELLLIILAITILMGRYTGYRLLELYRFRSLVEQE
;
A
#
# COMPACT_ATOMS: atom_id res chain seq x y z
N MET A 1 5.41 34.45 -37.47
CA MET A 1 6.25 34.08 -36.31
C MET A 1 5.45 33.48 -35.13
N LYS A 2 4.28 34.02 -34.74
CA LYS A 2 3.46 33.51 -33.61
C LYS A 2 3.03 32.03 -33.67
N ASN A 3 2.79 31.45 -34.86
CA ASN A 3 2.39 30.03 -34.97
C ASN A 3 3.57 29.05 -34.79
N ARG A 4 4.79 29.43 -35.19
CA ARG A 4 5.97 28.55 -35.05
C ARG A 4 6.34 28.34 -33.59
N GLN A 5 6.36 29.40 -32.78
CA GLN A 5 6.65 29.29 -31.35
C GLN A 5 5.64 28.40 -30.62
N LEU A 6 4.34 28.53 -30.95
CA LEU A 6 3.30 27.66 -30.40
C LEU A 6 3.52 26.20 -30.77
N ILE A 7 3.75 25.91 -32.06
CA ILE A 7 3.96 24.54 -32.54
C ILE A 7 5.18 23.93 -31.86
N ILE A 8 6.28 24.68 -31.74
CA ILE A 8 7.49 24.22 -31.06
C ILE A 8 7.20 23.89 -29.59
N LEU A 9 6.53 24.79 -28.86
CA LEU A 9 6.19 24.61 -27.45
C LEU A 9 5.28 23.40 -27.21
N VAL A 10 4.20 23.28 -27.99
CA VAL A 10 3.25 22.16 -27.90
C VAL A 10 3.94 20.85 -28.24
N THR A 11 4.74 20.83 -29.30
CA THR A 11 5.49 19.63 -29.72
C THR A 11 6.51 19.23 -28.65
N SER A 12 7.25 20.18 -28.06
CA SER A 12 8.21 19.87 -27.01
C SER A 12 7.54 19.30 -25.75
N LEU A 13 6.39 19.85 -25.33
CA LEU A 13 5.65 19.36 -24.18
C LEU A 13 5.15 17.91 -24.40
N ILE A 14 4.62 17.63 -25.59
CA ILE A 14 4.14 16.28 -25.95
C ILE A 14 5.31 15.31 -26.02
N VAL A 15 6.40 15.67 -26.69
CA VAL A 15 7.58 14.78 -26.84
C VAL A 15 8.17 14.44 -25.49
N VAL A 16 8.37 15.43 -24.61
CA VAL A 16 8.90 15.20 -23.26
C VAL A 16 7.94 14.34 -22.42
N GLY A 17 6.64 14.67 -22.41
CA GLY A 17 5.64 13.92 -21.64
C GLY A 17 5.53 12.46 -22.10
N VAL A 18 5.47 12.21 -23.41
CA VAL A 18 5.40 10.86 -23.98
C VAL A 18 6.70 10.08 -23.73
N SER A 19 7.85 10.72 -23.87
CA SER A 19 9.14 10.05 -23.65
C SER A 19 9.30 9.56 -22.21
N LEU A 20 8.96 10.40 -21.22
CA LEU A 20 8.99 10.03 -19.80
C LEU A 20 7.99 8.90 -19.49
N PHE A 21 6.77 9.01 -20.01
CA PHE A 21 5.73 7.99 -19.84
C PHE A 21 6.19 6.63 -20.39
N LEU A 22 6.72 6.59 -21.62
CA LEU A 22 7.21 5.37 -22.25
C LEU A 22 8.40 4.76 -21.51
N TYR A 23 9.33 5.60 -21.01
CA TYR A 23 10.47 5.14 -20.22
C TYR A 23 10.00 4.45 -18.93
N LYS A 24 9.12 5.08 -18.15
CA LYS A 24 8.57 4.48 -16.92
C LYS A 24 7.77 3.20 -17.20
N SER A 25 6.93 3.22 -18.23
CA SER A 25 6.08 2.08 -18.54
C SER A 25 6.88 0.88 -19.09
N SER A 26 7.97 1.10 -19.84
CA SER A 26 8.68 0.02 -20.55
C SER A 26 9.96 -0.45 -19.85
N VAL A 27 10.65 0.43 -19.13
CA VAL A 27 11.97 0.14 -18.51
C VAL A 27 11.83 -0.12 -17.01
N LEU A 28 10.90 0.58 -16.37
CA LEU A 28 10.66 0.48 -14.93
C LEU A 28 9.43 -0.39 -14.60
N ASP A 29 8.80 -0.98 -15.61
CA ASP A 29 7.62 -1.85 -15.49
C ASP A 29 6.51 -1.24 -14.62
N PHE A 30 6.33 0.09 -14.68
CA PHE A 30 5.22 0.73 -13.99
C PHE A 30 3.90 0.24 -14.59
N PRO A 31 2.89 -0.04 -13.76
CA PRO A 31 1.63 -0.57 -14.26
C PRO A 31 0.83 0.51 -14.98
N LEU A 32 0.13 0.09 -16.02
CA LEU A 32 -0.80 0.95 -16.76
C LEU A 32 -2.23 0.84 -16.23
N VAL A 33 -2.55 -0.28 -15.57
CA VAL A 33 -3.89 -0.59 -15.07
C VAL A 33 -3.79 -0.83 -13.56
N PRO A 34 -4.72 -0.31 -12.75
CA PRO A 34 -4.84 -0.67 -11.36
C PRO A 34 -5.15 -2.18 -11.27
N ASP A 35 -4.15 -2.99 -10.93
CA ASP A 35 -4.34 -4.42 -10.73
C ASP A 35 -4.81 -4.68 -9.30
N ALA A 36 -6.05 -5.17 -9.17
CA ALA A 36 -6.63 -5.54 -7.90
C ALA A 36 -6.09 -6.88 -7.37
N ASN A 37 -5.33 -7.63 -8.18
CA ASN A 37 -4.80 -8.96 -7.85
C ASN A 37 -3.28 -8.91 -7.58
N SER A 38 -2.91 -7.98 -6.72
CA SER A 38 -1.67 -7.92 -5.96
C SER A 38 -1.16 -9.28 -5.50
N GLU A 39 0.04 -9.65 -5.91
CA GLU A 39 0.89 -10.55 -5.11
C GLU A 39 1.68 -9.73 -4.07
N SER A 40 0.96 -8.91 -3.28
CA SER A 40 1.54 -8.15 -2.17
C SER A 40 0.77 -8.40 -0.89
N TRP A 41 1.49 -8.60 0.20
CA TRP A 41 0.94 -8.92 1.50
C TRP A 41 1.59 -8.08 2.58
N ARG A 42 0.78 -7.57 3.49
CA ARG A 42 1.23 -6.97 4.72
C ARG A 42 1.34 -8.07 5.75
N VAL A 43 2.54 -8.26 6.27
CA VAL A 43 2.82 -9.22 7.32
C VAL A 43 3.17 -8.46 8.60
N GLU A 44 2.56 -8.85 9.71
CA GLU A 44 2.85 -8.29 11.02
C GLU A 44 3.25 -9.42 11.97
N ALA A 45 4.35 -9.23 12.70
CA ALA A 45 4.76 -10.04 13.82
C ALA A 45 4.53 -9.28 15.12
N LYS A 46 3.62 -9.81 15.95
CA LYS A 46 3.36 -9.32 17.29
C LYS A 46 4.11 -10.18 18.31
N LEU A 47 5.02 -9.57 19.05
CA LEU A 47 5.72 -10.16 20.18
C LEU A 47 5.01 -9.77 21.47
N SER A 48 4.45 -10.74 22.21
CA SER A 48 3.98 -10.48 23.58
C SER A 48 4.96 -11.05 24.58
N LEU A 49 5.44 -10.19 25.48
CA LEU A 49 6.40 -10.55 26.51
C LEU A 49 5.96 -10.03 27.88
N GLU A 50 6.49 -10.68 28.91
CA GLU A 50 6.31 -10.31 30.31
C GLU A 50 7.69 -10.04 30.90
N SER A 51 7.92 -8.78 31.30
CA SER A 51 9.15 -8.37 31.96
C SER A 51 9.15 -8.91 33.39
N THR A 52 10.26 -9.49 33.83
CA THR A 52 10.44 -9.98 35.22
C THR A 52 11.55 -9.21 35.93
N GLU A 53 12.49 -8.64 35.18
CA GLU A 53 13.61 -7.86 35.70
C GLU A 53 13.46 -6.37 35.36
N ASN A 54 14.32 -5.53 35.95
CA ASN A 54 14.33 -4.10 35.65
C ASN A 54 14.78 -3.79 34.22
N ASN A 55 15.57 -4.66 33.61
CA ASN A 55 16.05 -4.52 32.23
C ASN A 55 15.52 -5.69 31.41
N THR A 56 14.90 -5.41 30.27
CA THR A 56 14.45 -6.44 29.32
C THR A 56 15.05 -6.17 27.95
N ILE A 57 15.59 -7.23 27.34
CA ILE A 57 16.10 -7.22 25.97
C ILE A 57 15.32 -8.26 25.17
N ALA A 58 14.54 -7.80 24.19
CA ALA A 58 13.81 -8.66 23.27
C ALA A 58 14.46 -8.63 21.89
N GLN A 59 14.67 -9.79 21.29
CA GLN A 59 15.22 -9.93 19.94
C GLN A 59 14.23 -10.67 19.04
N LEU A 60 14.08 -10.19 17.81
CA LEU A 60 13.28 -10.84 16.77
C LEU A 60 14.09 -10.89 15.48
N PHE A 61 14.14 -12.08 14.86
CA PHE A 61 14.68 -12.22 13.52
C PHE A 61 13.72 -11.66 12.48
N LEU A 62 14.28 -10.88 11.55
CA LEU A 62 13.55 -10.20 10.50
C LEU A 62 13.69 -10.94 9.18
N PRO A 63 12.66 -10.92 8.32
CA PRO A 63 12.75 -11.42 6.97
C PRO A 63 13.70 -10.59 6.10
N GLN A 64 14.12 -11.18 4.97
CA GLN A 64 15.02 -10.57 4.01
C GLN A 64 14.48 -10.74 2.58
N SER A 65 14.83 -9.81 1.70
CA SER A 65 14.52 -9.88 0.27
C SER A 65 15.38 -10.95 -0.40
N GLU A 66 14.79 -12.10 -0.74
CA GLU A 66 15.47 -13.24 -1.37
C GLU A 66 14.53 -14.02 -2.30
N GLY A 67 15.09 -14.64 -3.33
CA GLY A 67 14.32 -15.45 -4.28
C GLY A 67 13.30 -14.61 -5.05
N ASN A 68 12.05 -15.03 -4.95
CA ASN A 68 10.91 -14.36 -5.59
C ASN A 68 10.24 -13.32 -4.68
N PHE A 69 10.77 -13.02 -3.49
CA PHE A 69 10.12 -12.10 -2.55
C PHE A 69 11.00 -10.90 -2.19
N GLY A 70 10.38 -9.73 -2.13
CA GLY A 70 10.99 -8.48 -1.67
C GLY A 70 10.31 -7.96 -0.41
N VAL A 71 11.11 -7.50 0.55
CA VAL A 71 10.70 -6.76 1.75
C VAL A 71 10.94 -5.27 1.49
N VAL A 72 9.93 -4.42 1.68
CA VAL A 72 9.97 -3.05 1.13
C VAL A 72 9.66 -1.96 2.14
N GLU A 73 8.69 -2.18 3.02
CA GLU A 73 8.29 -1.20 4.03
C GLU A 73 8.29 -1.87 5.39
N GLU A 74 9.31 -1.57 6.17
CA GLU A 74 9.50 -2.08 7.52
C GLU A 74 9.10 -0.99 8.53
N LYS A 75 8.15 -1.31 9.41
CA LYS A 75 7.73 -0.45 10.52
C LYS A 75 7.91 -1.18 11.83
N PHE A 76 8.37 -0.44 12.82
CA PHE A 76 8.56 -0.94 14.18
C PHE A 76 7.73 -0.07 15.11
N HIS A 77 6.84 -0.69 15.88
CA HIS A 77 6.08 -0.01 16.93
C HIS A 77 6.50 -0.59 18.28
N SER A 78 7.18 0.24 19.05
CA SER A 78 7.68 -0.09 20.38
C SER A 78 7.61 1.15 21.25
N GLU A 79 6.50 1.29 21.97
CA GLU A 79 6.36 2.31 23.02
C GLU A 79 7.33 1.93 24.15
N ASP A 80 8.18 2.87 24.57
CA ASP A 80 9.15 2.76 25.70
C ASP A 80 10.40 1.87 25.51
N PHE A 81 10.60 1.24 24.35
CA PHE A 81 11.83 0.46 24.06
C PHE A 81 12.74 1.18 23.06
N GLY A 82 14.03 1.23 23.37
CA GLY A 82 15.06 1.61 22.40
C GLY A 82 15.23 0.52 21.34
N LEU A 83 15.46 0.90 20.08
CA LEU A 83 15.54 -0.01 18.94
C LEU A 83 16.94 -0.01 18.33
N THR A 84 17.51 -1.20 18.12
CA THR A 84 18.77 -1.39 17.38
C THR A 84 18.60 -2.49 16.35
N LEU A 85 19.05 -2.23 15.12
CA LEU A 85 19.13 -3.24 14.05
C LEU A 85 20.56 -3.79 13.98
N ALA A 86 20.67 -5.11 13.89
CA ALA A 86 21.95 -5.79 13.75
C ALA A 86 21.85 -6.93 12.72
N THR A 87 23.02 -7.36 12.24
CA THR A 87 23.16 -8.56 11.42
C THR A 87 24.02 -9.55 12.20
N ASP A 88 23.55 -10.78 12.36
CA ASP A 88 24.31 -11.81 13.07
C ASP A 88 25.50 -12.31 12.23
N LYS A 89 26.36 -13.13 12.84
CA LYS A 89 27.51 -13.76 12.15
C LYS A 89 27.10 -14.62 10.96
N ARG A 90 25.84 -15.10 10.91
CA ARG A 90 25.27 -15.93 9.84
C ARG A 90 24.55 -15.12 8.75
N GLY A 91 24.46 -13.81 8.91
CA GLY A 91 23.85 -12.90 7.92
C GLY A 91 22.37 -12.63 8.14
N SER A 92 21.79 -13.17 9.19
CA SER A 92 20.38 -12.94 9.55
C SER A 92 20.23 -11.54 10.13
N ARG A 93 19.26 -10.79 9.63
CA ARG A 93 18.87 -9.51 10.22
C ARG A 93 18.05 -9.76 11.48
N LEU A 94 18.34 -9.00 12.53
CA LEU A 94 17.58 -9.03 13.77
C LEU A 94 17.36 -7.62 14.30
N VAL A 95 16.19 -7.42 14.90
CA VAL A 95 15.89 -6.24 15.69
C VAL A 95 16.04 -6.58 17.15
N THR A 96 16.69 -5.69 17.89
CA THR A 96 16.80 -5.74 19.35
C THR A 96 16.04 -4.55 19.93
N TRP A 97 15.04 -4.85 20.75
CA TRP A 97 14.36 -3.87 21.60
C TRP A 97 14.91 -3.99 23.01
N SER A 98 15.37 -2.87 23.57
CA SER A 98 15.90 -2.82 24.93
C SER A 98 15.22 -1.73 25.73
N ALA A 99 14.76 -2.06 26.93
CA ALA A 99 14.24 -1.09 27.89
C ALA A 99 14.79 -1.37 29.29
N SER A 100 14.94 -0.30 30.06
CA SER A 100 15.42 -0.31 31.44
C SER A 100 14.44 0.44 32.33
N ASN A 101 14.32 0.04 33.60
CA ASN A 101 13.41 0.62 34.60
C ASN A 101 11.92 0.49 34.26
N ILE A 102 11.54 -0.59 33.57
CA ILE A 102 10.16 -0.85 33.14
C ILE A 102 9.33 -1.66 34.14
N GLY A 103 9.98 -2.24 35.16
CA GLY A 103 9.34 -3.07 36.19
C GLY A 103 8.69 -4.36 35.65
N GLU A 104 7.90 -5.02 36.49
CA GLU A 104 7.09 -6.17 36.10
C GLU A 104 5.83 -5.71 35.36
N ASN A 105 5.84 -5.82 34.04
CA ASN A 105 4.70 -5.48 33.20
C ASN A 105 4.69 -6.28 31.91
N ARG A 106 3.56 -6.23 31.19
CA ARG A 106 3.36 -6.88 29.90
C ARG A 106 3.50 -5.89 28.77
N PHE A 107 4.31 -6.26 27.78
CA PHE A 107 4.58 -5.43 26.63
C PHE A 107 4.23 -6.15 25.34
N ASN A 108 3.80 -5.37 24.35
CA ASN A 108 3.57 -5.84 22.99
C ASN A 108 4.46 -5.05 22.05
N LEU A 109 5.35 -5.75 21.36
CA LEU A 109 6.22 -5.19 20.33
C LEU A 109 5.68 -5.60 18.97
N TYR A 110 5.67 -4.68 18.01
CA TYR A 110 5.17 -4.96 16.67
C TYR A 110 6.25 -4.67 15.63
N TYR A 111 6.42 -5.63 14.73
CA TYR A 111 7.15 -5.46 13.49
C TYR A 111 6.18 -5.70 12.34
N GLN A 112 6.13 -4.76 11.41
CA GLN A 112 5.28 -4.85 10.22
C GLN A 112 6.15 -4.72 8.97
N ALA A 113 5.94 -5.62 8.02
CA ALA A 113 6.62 -5.62 6.74
C ALA A 113 5.63 -5.76 5.59
N ASP A 114 5.79 -4.95 4.56
CA ASP A 114 5.10 -5.14 3.30
C ASP A 114 5.97 -6.03 2.38
N ILE A 115 5.42 -7.19 2.01
CA ILE A 115 6.04 -8.24 1.21
C ILE A 115 5.45 -8.21 -0.19
N PHE A 116 6.32 -8.27 -1.20
CA PHE A 116 5.94 -8.36 -2.60
C PHE A 116 6.54 -9.61 -3.25
N ARG A 117 5.84 -10.21 -4.21
CA ARG A 117 6.35 -11.31 -5.02
C ARG A 117 6.70 -10.86 -6.44
N PHE A 118 7.97 -11.06 -6.82
CA PHE A 118 8.46 -10.85 -8.17
C PHE A 118 8.01 -11.99 -9.11
N LYS A 119 7.68 -11.65 -10.36
CA LYS A 119 7.36 -12.65 -11.41
C LYS A 119 8.55 -13.52 -11.81
N ARG A 120 9.78 -13.05 -11.55
CA ARG A 120 11.03 -13.76 -11.77
C ARG A 120 11.94 -13.53 -10.55
N ALA A 121 12.65 -14.57 -10.12
CA ALA A 121 13.63 -14.46 -9.04
C ALA A 121 14.67 -13.39 -9.39
N GLU A 122 14.77 -12.35 -8.57
CA GLU A 122 15.78 -11.28 -8.76
C GLU A 122 17.09 -11.59 -8.02
N SER A 123 17.06 -12.53 -7.06
CA SER A 123 18.23 -12.92 -6.27
C SER A 123 18.19 -14.42 -5.93
N PRO A 124 19.34 -15.12 -5.89
CA PRO A 124 19.39 -16.50 -5.40
C PRO A 124 18.89 -16.63 -3.95
N ILE A 125 18.36 -17.80 -3.60
CA ILE A 125 17.88 -18.11 -2.23
C ILE A 125 19.10 -18.29 -1.31
N GLY A 126 19.23 -17.41 -0.32
CA GLY A 126 20.38 -17.37 0.58
C GLY A 126 21.63 -16.79 -0.09
N THR A 127 22.23 -15.77 0.52
CA THR A 127 23.60 -15.36 0.13
C THR A 127 24.57 -16.53 0.29
N ALA A 128 25.35 -16.81 -0.76
CA ALA A 128 26.37 -17.85 -0.79
C ALA A 128 27.43 -17.60 0.29
N ARG A 129 27.23 -18.19 1.47
CA ARG A 129 28.24 -18.31 2.52
C ARG A 129 28.72 -19.75 2.56
N ASP A 130 29.94 -19.93 3.05
CA ASP A 130 30.56 -21.25 3.18
C ASP A 130 29.59 -22.25 3.84
N PRO A 131 29.09 -23.26 3.09
CA PRO A 131 28.14 -24.24 3.59
C PRO A 131 28.68 -25.03 4.79
N SER A 132 30.01 -25.08 4.96
CA SER A 132 30.68 -25.75 6.07
C SER A 132 30.21 -25.25 7.44
N GLN A 133 29.78 -23.98 7.55
CA GLN A 133 29.26 -23.38 8.78
C GLN A 133 27.96 -24.04 9.26
N PHE A 134 27.25 -24.75 8.38
CA PHE A 134 26.03 -25.47 8.70
C PHE A 134 26.30 -26.95 9.01
N LEU A 135 27.55 -27.41 8.96
CA LEU A 135 27.96 -28.77 9.32
C LEU A 135 28.32 -28.93 10.80
N GLU A 136 28.44 -27.83 11.55
CA GLU A 136 28.64 -27.86 13.01
C GLU A 136 27.40 -28.44 13.72
N TRP A 137 27.33 -29.77 13.82
CA TRP A 137 26.29 -30.50 14.56
C TRP A 137 26.77 -31.00 15.92
N GLU A 138 28.08 -31.09 16.12
CA GLU A 138 28.70 -31.66 17.34
C GLU A 138 28.37 -30.81 18.58
N PHE A 139 28.44 -29.48 18.47
CA PHE A 139 28.00 -28.55 19.52
C PHE A 139 26.48 -28.63 19.82
N LEU A 140 25.68 -29.10 18.86
CA LEU A 140 24.23 -29.29 19.04
C LEU A 140 23.90 -30.61 19.74
N VAL A 141 24.86 -31.53 19.81
CA VAL A 141 24.74 -32.88 20.37
C VAL A 141 25.54 -33.04 21.68
N ASP A 142 26.51 -32.18 21.98
CA ASP A 142 27.18 -32.17 23.29
C ASP A 142 26.26 -31.76 24.45
N SER A 143 25.15 -31.08 24.16
CA SER A 143 24.08 -30.80 25.13
C SER A 143 23.03 -31.91 25.22
N VAL A 144 23.26 -33.08 24.60
CA VAL A 144 22.28 -34.15 24.43
C VAL A 144 22.66 -35.39 25.23
N SER A 145 21.69 -36.03 25.88
CA SER A 145 21.92 -37.26 26.66
C SER A 145 22.50 -38.40 25.80
N ASP A 146 23.31 -39.27 26.39
CA ASP A 146 23.92 -40.42 25.69
C ASP A 146 22.87 -41.34 25.04
N ALA A 147 21.70 -41.47 25.67
CA ALA A 147 20.57 -42.21 25.13
C ALA A 147 20.04 -41.60 23.81
N ARG A 148 19.98 -40.26 23.72
CA ARG A 148 19.52 -39.56 22.52
C ARG A 148 20.57 -39.60 21.41
N ARG A 149 21.86 -39.57 21.75
CA ARG A 149 22.95 -39.86 20.79
C ARG A 149 22.84 -41.27 20.19
N ALA A 150 22.59 -42.28 21.03
CA ALA A 150 22.41 -43.65 20.56
C ALA A 150 21.20 -43.80 19.62
N ALA A 151 20.09 -43.14 19.94
CA ALA A 151 18.89 -43.09 19.10
C ALA A 151 19.13 -42.39 17.75
N LEU A 152 19.90 -41.30 17.71
CA LEU A 152 20.25 -40.63 16.45
C LEU A 152 21.08 -41.55 15.55
N ASN A 153 22.07 -42.22 16.13
CA ASN A 153 22.96 -43.11 15.40
C ASN A 153 22.23 -44.37 14.88
N SER A 154 21.27 -44.93 15.63
CA SER A 154 20.47 -46.06 15.16
C SER A 154 19.56 -45.66 14.00
N LEU A 155 18.91 -44.50 14.11
CA LEU A 155 18.04 -43.95 13.06
C LEU A 155 18.84 -43.65 11.78
N GLN A 156 19.99 -42.99 11.90
CA GLN A 156 20.87 -42.70 10.76
C GLN A 156 21.26 -43.98 10.02
N LYS A 157 21.71 -45.03 10.73
CA LYS A 157 22.07 -46.32 10.11
C LYS A 157 20.89 -46.99 9.38
N ARG A 158 19.67 -46.83 9.90
CA ARG A 158 18.45 -47.38 9.29
C ARG A 158 18.12 -46.67 7.98
N ILE A 159 18.20 -45.33 7.98
CA ILE A 159 17.96 -44.48 6.81
C ILE A 159 19.05 -44.75 5.75
N GLU A 160 20.33 -44.82 6.14
CA GLU A 160 21.45 -45.10 5.23
C GLU A 160 21.31 -46.44 4.51
N ARG A 161 20.90 -47.51 5.21
CA ARG A 161 20.68 -48.84 4.58
C ARG A 161 19.61 -48.84 3.49
N ARG A 162 18.64 -47.93 3.57
CA ARG A 162 17.50 -47.82 2.65
C ARG A 162 17.69 -46.74 1.59
N SER A 163 18.80 -45.99 1.63
CA SER A 163 19.00 -44.79 0.82
C SER A 163 20.27 -44.85 -0.03
N GLY A 164 20.11 -44.91 -1.35
CA GLY A 164 21.23 -44.90 -2.30
C GLY A 164 21.66 -43.50 -2.80
N THR A 165 20.80 -42.50 -2.68
CA THR A 165 21.06 -41.12 -3.11
C THR A 165 20.66 -40.11 -2.03
N THR A 166 21.09 -38.85 -2.16
CA THR A 166 20.71 -37.76 -1.25
C THR A 166 19.19 -37.56 -1.22
N ASP A 167 18.54 -37.54 -2.39
CA ASP A 167 17.08 -37.37 -2.50
C ASP A 167 16.30 -38.49 -1.81
N ILE A 168 16.75 -39.74 -1.97
CA ILE A 168 16.14 -40.90 -1.30
C ILE A 168 16.36 -40.80 0.22
N TYR A 169 17.55 -40.35 0.65
CA TYR A 169 17.84 -40.14 2.07
C TYR A 169 16.90 -39.09 2.69
N ILE A 170 16.64 -37.98 1.99
CA ILE A 170 15.72 -36.94 2.45
C ILE A 170 14.30 -37.50 2.58
N LYS A 171 13.81 -38.18 1.54
CA LYS A 171 12.48 -38.81 1.57
C LYS A 171 12.34 -39.82 2.70
N GLN A 172 13.36 -40.64 2.92
CA GLN A 172 13.35 -41.60 4.01
C GLN A 172 13.41 -40.91 5.38
N ALA A 173 14.24 -39.87 5.54
CA ALA A 173 14.31 -39.08 6.78
C ALA A 173 12.97 -38.37 7.09
N VAL A 174 12.30 -37.85 6.06
CA VAL A 174 10.97 -37.23 6.19
C VAL A 174 9.92 -38.27 6.56
N SER A 175 9.93 -39.43 5.91
CA SER A 175 8.98 -40.52 6.17
C SER A 175 9.09 -41.02 7.60
N GLU A 176 10.30 -41.30 8.09
CA GLU A 176 10.53 -41.79 9.46
C GLU A 176 10.13 -40.76 10.53
N LEU A 177 10.14 -39.46 10.22
CA LEU A 177 9.73 -38.39 11.15
C LEU A 177 8.27 -37.94 10.99
N THR A 178 7.55 -38.51 10.03
CA THR A 178 6.14 -38.18 9.74
C THR A 178 5.20 -39.36 9.98
N ASP A 179 5.74 -40.58 10.08
CA ASP A 179 4.97 -41.79 10.35
C ASP A 179 4.18 -41.70 11.68
N GLU A 180 2.99 -42.29 11.72
CA GLU A 180 2.07 -42.16 12.86
C GLU A 180 2.53 -42.98 14.09
N GLU A 181 3.41 -43.96 13.88
CA GLU A 181 4.04 -44.76 14.93
C GLU A 181 5.42 -44.19 15.28
N ILE A 182 5.44 -43.14 16.09
CA ILE A 182 6.71 -42.56 16.58
C ILE A 182 7.45 -43.60 17.42
N SER A 183 8.64 -44.00 16.98
CA SER A 183 9.47 -44.97 17.71
C SER A 183 9.92 -44.39 19.07
N PRO A 184 10.20 -45.22 20.09
CA PRO A 184 10.75 -44.75 21.38
C PRO A 184 12.04 -43.93 21.21
N GLU A 185 12.80 -44.24 20.16
CA GLU A 185 13.98 -43.50 19.74
C GLU A 185 13.61 -42.07 19.29
N GLU A 186 12.62 -41.91 18.41
CA GLU A 186 12.14 -40.60 17.93
C GLU A 186 11.52 -39.72 19.02
N GLN A 187 10.81 -40.31 19.99
CA GLN A 187 10.28 -39.58 21.15
C GLN A 187 11.42 -38.97 21.98
N LEU A 188 12.49 -39.76 22.18
CA LEU A 188 13.70 -39.30 22.86
C LEU A 188 14.46 -38.25 22.03
N LEU A 189 14.48 -38.39 20.70
CA LEU A 189 15.09 -37.42 19.78
C LEU A 189 14.46 -36.04 19.82
N LEU A 190 13.21 -35.89 20.26
CA LEU A 190 12.44 -34.66 20.08
C LEU A 190 11.84 -34.09 21.37
N ASP A 191 12.06 -34.79 22.48
CA ASP A 191 11.66 -34.39 23.84
C ASP A 191 10.17 -34.00 23.85
N ASP A 192 9.36 -34.85 23.20
CA ASP A 192 7.92 -34.61 22.96
C ASP A 192 7.13 -35.94 23.01
N PRO A 193 6.16 -36.09 23.92
CA PRO A 193 5.33 -37.28 24.01
C PRO A 193 4.11 -37.26 23.05
N THR A 194 3.97 -36.25 22.19
CA THR A 194 2.81 -36.13 21.29
C THR A 194 2.86 -37.10 20.10
N ARG A 195 1.71 -37.69 19.73
CA ARG A 195 1.55 -38.62 18.60
C ARG A 195 1.85 -38.03 17.22
N ARG A 196 1.78 -36.70 17.07
CA ARG A 196 2.13 -36.00 15.82
C ARG A 196 2.95 -34.78 16.13
N LEU A 197 4.17 -34.77 15.62
CA LEU A 197 5.15 -33.72 15.91
C LEU A 197 4.78 -32.40 15.22
N PRO A 198 4.90 -31.26 15.93
CA PRO A 198 4.79 -29.94 15.32
C PRO A 198 5.80 -29.76 14.18
N GLY A 199 5.40 -29.06 13.11
CA GLY A 199 6.24 -28.87 11.91
C GLY A 199 7.65 -28.33 12.21
N ALA A 200 7.79 -27.43 13.19
CA ALA A 200 9.08 -26.92 13.63
C ALA A 200 10.04 -28.02 14.13
N LYS A 201 9.53 -28.94 14.96
CA LYS A 201 10.35 -30.03 15.53
C LYS A 201 10.74 -31.06 14.47
N ARG A 202 9.83 -31.36 13.54
CA ARG A 202 10.12 -32.25 12.40
C ARG A 202 11.22 -31.66 11.51
N ALA A 203 11.09 -30.38 11.14
CA ALA A 203 12.10 -29.70 10.35
C ALA A 203 13.48 -29.70 11.04
N ASP A 204 13.53 -29.47 12.36
CA ASP A 204 14.76 -29.54 13.14
C ASP A 204 15.36 -30.96 13.15
N GLY A 205 14.54 -32.00 13.34
CA GLY A 205 14.97 -33.40 13.30
C GLY A 205 15.56 -33.79 11.94
N ILE A 206 14.91 -33.41 10.84
CA ILE A 206 15.38 -33.64 9.47
C ILE A 206 16.74 -32.96 9.26
N VAL A 207 16.86 -31.68 9.65
CA VAL A 207 18.11 -30.93 9.51
C VAL A 207 19.24 -31.58 10.31
N LEU A 208 18.97 -32.07 11.52
CA LEU A 208 19.97 -32.76 12.34
C LEU A 208 20.47 -34.04 11.65
N LEU A 209 19.57 -34.88 11.15
CA LEU A 209 19.91 -36.11 10.42
C LEU A 209 20.70 -35.85 9.13
N LEU A 210 20.43 -34.74 8.44
CA LEU A 210 21.17 -34.34 7.25
C LEU A 210 22.58 -33.84 7.60
N ARG A 211 22.71 -33.01 8.64
CA ARG A 211 24.00 -32.51 9.09
C ARG A 211 24.91 -33.62 9.62
N MET A 212 24.35 -34.63 10.31
CA MET A 212 25.11 -35.82 10.75
C MET A 212 25.67 -36.64 9.59
N LYS A 213 24.98 -36.65 8.44
CA LYS A 213 25.48 -37.25 7.19
C LYS A 213 26.53 -36.38 6.47
N GLY A 214 26.82 -35.18 6.98
CA GLY A 214 27.72 -34.22 6.34
C GLY A 214 27.05 -33.40 5.23
N ILE A 215 25.72 -33.33 5.22
CA ILE A 215 24.96 -32.51 4.27
C ILE A 215 24.62 -31.17 4.93
N PRO A 216 25.08 -30.02 4.40
CA PRO A 216 24.69 -28.72 4.94
C PRO A 216 23.20 -28.49 4.75
N ALA A 217 22.48 -28.38 5.88
CA ALA A 217 21.03 -28.20 5.90
C ALA A 217 20.63 -27.11 6.90
N ARG A 218 19.53 -26.41 6.63
CA ARG A 218 18.94 -25.42 7.54
C ARG A 218 17.42 -25.54 7.56
N SER A 219 16.82 -25.24 8.71
CA SER A 219 15.37 -25.17 8.80
C SER A 219 14.91 -23.79 8.41
N VAL A 220 13.75 -23.72 7.77
CA VAL A 220 13.10 -22.46 7.43
C VAL A 220 11.76 -22.40 8.10
N ARG A 221 11.51 -21.28 8.75
CA ARG A 221 10.18 -20.91 9.23
C ARG A 221 9.64 -19.83 8.32
N GLY A 222 8.46 -20.07 7.77
CA GLY A 222 7.83 -19.15 6.84
C GLY A 222 6.33 -19.04 7.03
N LEU A 223 5.69 -18.37 6.08
CA LEU A 223 4.27 -18.04 6.10
C LEU A 223 3.65 -18.38 4.74
N ASP A 224 2.47 -19.01 4.75
CA ASP A 224 1.66 -19.16 3.54
C ASP A 224 0.87 -17.87 3.31
N LEU A 225 1.32 -17.07 2.35
CA LEU A 225 0.74 -15.75 2.08
C LEU A 225 -0.69 -15.82 1.50
N ARG A 226 -1.13 -16.97 1.00
CA ARG A 226 -2.53 -17.15 0.55
C ARG A 226 -3.50 -17.13 1.73
N LYS A 227 -3.04 -17.52 2.93
CA LYS A 227 -3.86 -17.49 4.14
C LYS A 227 -3.91 -16.06 4.66
N SER A 228 -5.12 -15.54 4.80
CA SER A 228 -5.37 -14.20 5.36
C SER A 228 -6.01 -14.31 6.73
N GLY A 229 -5.52 -13.55 7.70
CA GLY A 229 -6.03 -13.64 9.07
C GLY A 229 -5.21 -12.87 10.09
N ARG A 230 -5.81 -12.66 11.27
CA ARG A 230 -5.16 -12.03 12.43
C ARG A 230 -4.16 -12.96 13.13
N ARG A 231 -4.23 -14.26 12.87
CA ARG A 231 -3.33 -15.28 13.40
C ARG A 231 -3.11 -16.33 12.32
N ILE A 232 -1.87 -16.42 11.83
CA ILE A 232 -1.43 -17.40 10.85
C ILE A 232 -0.42 -18.32 11.53
N ASP A 233 -0.66 -19.62 11.44
CA ASP A 233 0.30 -20.61 11.90
C ASP A 233 1.47 -20.69 10.89
N PRO A 234 2.72 -20.55 11.34
CA PRO A 234 3.88 -20.66 10.48
C PRO A 234 3.96 -22.02 9.80
N VAL A 235 4.39 -22.00 8.54
CA VAL A 235 4.78 -23.21 7.80
C VAL A 235 6.28 -23.43 7.94
N HIS A 236 6.71 -24.67 7.78
CA HIS A 236 8.09 -25.08 7.96
C HIS A 236 8.55 -25.90 6.77
N TRP A 237 9.80 -25.69 6.35
CA TRP A 237 10.46 -26.53 5.37
C TRP A 237 11.96 -26.62 5.68
N VAL A 238 12.68 -27.44 4.91
CA VAL A 238 14.12 -27.59 5.04
C VAL A 238 14.78 -27.14 3.76
N GLU A 239 15.90 -26.43 3.86
CA GLU A 239 16.75 -26.10 2.72
C GLU A 239 18.08 -26.84 2.84
N ILE A 240 18.54 -27.37 1.71
CA ILE A 240 19.74 -28.19 1.61
C ILE A 240 20.68 -27.57 0.60
N TRP A 241 21.98 -27.57 0.90
CA TRP A 241 22.98 -27.09 -0.03
C TRP A 241 23.37 -28.19 -1.02
N GLN A 242 23.02 -28.03 -2.29
CA GLN A 242 23.33 -28.96 -3.36
C GLN A 242 23.58 -28.20 -4.67
N ASP A 243 24.56 -28.63 -5.46
CA ASP A 243 24.90 -28.03 -6.77
C ASP A 243 25.15 -26.52 -6.72
N GLY A 244 25.74 -26.05 -5.62
CA GLY A 244 26.09 -24.64 -5.41
C GLY A 244 24.92 -23.72 -5.06
N ASN A 245 23.73 -24.26 -4.77
CA ASN A 245 22.54 -23.49 -4.39
C ASN A 245 21.78 -24.13 -3.22
N TRP A 246 21.01 -23.33 -2.48
CA TRP A 246 20.05 -23.83 -1.51
C TRP A 246 18.79 -24.33 -2.21
N GLN A 247 18.48 -25.61 -2.05
CA GLN A 247 17.29 -26.25 -2.60
C GLN A 247 16.27 -26.51 -1.48
N PRO A 248 15.02 -26.01 -1.60
CA PRO A 248 13.99 -26.23 -0.59
C PRO A 248 13.33 -27.60 -0.75
N TYR A 249 13.06 -28.28 0.36
CA TYR A 249 12.38 -29.57 0.45
C TYR A 249 11.22 -29.49 1.44
N GLU A 250 10.06 -30.00 1.03
CA GLU A 250 8.86 -30.06 1.86
C GLU A 250 8.98 -31.13 2.96
N ILE A 251 8.57 -30.80 4.18
CA ILE A 251 8.76 -31.66 5.37
C ILE A 251 7.71 -32.75 5.53
N ASP A 252 6.61 -32.69 4.77
CA ASP A 252 5.54 -33.70 4.84
C ASP A 252 5.71 -34.78 3.78
N THR A 253 6.30 -34.44 2.63
CA THR A 253 6.41 -35.31 1.45
C THR A 253 7.86 -35.65 1.08
N GLY A 254 8.83 -34.84 1.52
CA GLY A 254 10.23 -34.95 1.10
C GLY A 254 10.44 -34.63 -0.38
N THR A 255 9.50 -33.94 -1.02
CA THR A 255 9.64 -33.52 -2.42
C THR A 255 10.49 -32.26 -2.53
N LEU A 256 11.28 -32.19 -3.61
CA LEU A 256 12.01 -30.99 -3.99
C LEU A 256 11.01 -29.89 -4.40
N GLY A 257 11.21 -28.69 -3.87
CA GLY A 257 10.35 -27.53 -4.08
C GLY A 257 9.39 -27.26 -2.94
N ILE A 258 8.90 -26.01 -2.88
CA ILE A 258 7.83 -25.56 -1.98
C ILE A 258 6.80 -24.78 -2.78
N PRO A 259 5.56 -24.65 -2.30
CA PRO A 259 4.56 -23.82 -2.94
C PRO A 259 5.03 -22.37 -3.14
N ASP A 260 4.69 -21.81 -4.30
CA ASP A 260 5.03 -20.47 -4.77
C ASP A 260 4.74 -19.30 -3.81
N TYR A 261 3.78 -19.47 -2.91
CA TYR A 261 3.33 -18.44 -1.96
C TYR A 261 3.91 -18.61 -0.56
N TYR A 262 4.87 -19.52 -0.38
CA TYR A 262 5.55 -19.71 0.89
C TYR A 262 6.70 -18.73 1.01
N PHE A 263 6.53 -17.80 1.93
CA PHE A 263 7.50 -16.75 2.22
C PHE A 263 8.39 -17.14 3.39
N ALA A 264 9.72 -17.10 3.22
CA ALA A 264 10.68 -17.39 4.28
C ALA A 264 10.75 -16.21 5.26
N TRP A 265 10.30 -16.42 6.50
CA TRP A 265 10.45 -15.42 7.56
C TRP A 265 11.85 -15.45 8.15
N TRP A 266 12.33 -16.65 8.48
CA TRP A 266 13.64 -16.83 9.09
C TRP A 266 14.23 -18.20 8.73
N ARG A 267 15.55 -18.24 8.59
CA ARG A 267 16.31 -19.45 8.31
C ARG A 267 17.33 -19.67 9.41
N GLY A 268 17.33 -20.87 9.97
CA GLY A 268 18.29 -21.21 11.00
C GLY A 268 17.97 -22.51 11.69
N PHE A 269 18.68 -22.75 12.77
CA PHE A 269 18.50 -23.91 13.62
C PHE A 269 18.70 -23.49 15.09
N PRO A 270 17.80 -23.87 16.01
CA PRO A 270 16.53 -24.58 15.77
C PRO A 270 15.43 -23.64 15.22
N ALA A 271 14.54 -24.16 14.38
CA ALA A 271 13.45 -23.48 13.66
C ALA A 271 12.54 -22.62 14.56
N ARG A 272 12.41 -23.02 15.82
CA ARG A 272 11.55 -22.38 16.83
C ARG A 272 12.07 -21.05 17.36
N LYS A 273 13.38 -20.76 17.26
CA LYS A 273 14.03 -19.60 17.90
C LYS A 273 13.91 -18.31 17.06
N VAL A 274 12.69 -17.94 16.65
CA VAL A 274 12.45 -16.70 15.88
C VAL A 274 12.56 -15.45 16.76
N ALA A 275 12.30 -15.58 18.05
CA ALA A 275 12.46 -14.51 19.00
C ALA A 275 12.99 -15.02 20.34
N THR A 276 13.70 -14.15 21.04
CA THR A 276 14.22 -14.40 22.38
C THR A 276 13.97 -13.18 23.26
N VAL A 277 13.78 -13.42 24.55
CA VAL A 277 13.65 -12.36 25.55
C VAL A 277 14.61 -12.70 26.68
N ASP A 278 15.44 -11.73 27.05
CA ASP A 278 16.32 -11.74 28.21
C ASP A 278 15.80 -10.72 29.24
N GLY A 279 15.93 -11.02 30.53
CA GLY A 279 15.29 -10.25 31.61
C GLY A 279 13.76 -10.41 31.73
N GLY A 280 13.19 -11.41 31.06
CA GLY A 280 11.75 -11.67 31.07
C GLY A 280 11.35 -12.98 30.39
N LYS A 281 10.05 -13.16 30.14
CA LYS A 281 9.48 -14.35 29.49
C LYS A 281 8.78 -13.99 28.18
N LEU A 282 9.14 -14.69 27.11
CA LEU A 282 8.42 -14.62 25.84
C LEU A 282 7.11 -15.43 25.95
N ARG A 283 5.96 -14.78 25.80
CA ARG A 283 4.65 -15.44 25.91
C ARG A 283 4.23 -16.08 24.59
N ASN A 284 4.27 -15.30 23.51
CA ASN A 284 3.98 -15.78 22.17
C ASN A 284 4.50 -14.83 21.09
N VAL A 285 4.55 -15.37 19.87
CA VAL A 285 4.78 -14.62 18.63
C VAL A 285 3.61 -14.93 17.71
N ILE A 286 2.81 -13.91 17.39
CA ILE A 286 1.64 -14.05 16.52
C ILE A 286 1.95 -13.38 15.18
N PHE A 287 1.76 -14.12 14.10
CA PHE A 287 1.84 -13.58 12.75
C PHE A 287 0.45 -13.24 12.23
N SER A 288 0.31 -12.10 11.58
CA SER A 288 -0.87 -11.77 10.80
C SER A 288 -0.48 -11.47 9.36
N VAL A 289 -1.34 -11.88 8.42
CA VAL A 289 -1.13 -11.67 6.99
C VAL A 289 -2.40 -11.10 6.42
N ARG A 290 -2.27 -10.01 5.66
CA ARG A 290 -3.37 -9.38 4.93
C ARG A 290 -2.94 -9.02 3.52
N PRO A 291 -3.76 -9.30 2.49
CA PRO A 291 -3.48 -8.85 1.15
C PRO A 291 -3.52 -7.33 1.11
N ILE A 292 -2.62 -6.73 0.34
CA ILE A 292 -2.58 -5.28 0.14
C ILE A 292 -3.43 -4.95 -1.09
N THR A 293 -4.42 -4.09 -0.93
CA THR A 293 -5.38 -3.73 -1.98
C THR A 293 -4.76 -2.89 -3.12
N ASN A 294 -3.52 -2.41 -2.97
CA ASN A 294 -2.75 -1.64 -3.96
C ASN A 294 -1.28 -2.15 -4.08
N PRO A 295 -1.01 -3.27 -4.76
CA PRO A 295 0.29 -4.00 -4.84
C PRO A 295 1.44 -3.18 -5.37
N GLN A 296 1.14 -2.49 -6.46
CA GLN A 296 2.12 -2.18 -7.49
C GLN A 296 3.05 -1.04 -7.08
N TYR A 297 2.63 -0.25 -6.09
CA TYR A 297 3.45 0.76 -5.43
C TYR A 297 4.59 0.13 -4.61
N ILE A 298 4.33 -1.01 -3.97
CA ILE A 298 5.34 -1.73 -3.18
C ILE A 298 6.34 -2.41 -4.13
N THR A 299 5.87 -2.94 -5.25
CA THR A 299 6.72 -3.46 -6.34
C THR A 299 7.70 -2.42 -6.87
N SER A 300 7.23 -1.20 -7.17
CA SER A 300 8.08 -0.15 -7.71
C SER A 300 9.13 0.30 -6.68
N LYS A 301 8.76 0.37 -5.39
CA LYS A 301 9.70 0.69 -4.31
C LYS A 301 10.74 -0.43 -4.10
N ALA A 302 10.34 -1.70 -4.20
CA ALA A 302 11.27 -2.84 -4.18
C ALA A 302 12.28 -2.77 -5.33
N LEU A 303 11.81 -2.50 -6.54
CA LEU A 303 12.66 -2.38 -7.73
C LEU A 303 13.62 -1.18 -7.65
N SER A 304 13.23 -0.11 -6.97
CA SER A 304 14.06 1.09 -6.77
C SER A 304 15.24 0.85 -5.84
N GLU A 305 15.01 0.14 -4.72
CA GLU A 305 16.08 -0.22 -3.78
C GLU A 305 17.14 -1.11 -4.43
N ILE A 306 16.73 -1.87 -5.46
CA ILE A 306 17.59 -2.76 -6.25
C ILE A 306 18.30 -2.02 -7.40
N LYS A 307 17.66 -1.04 -8.07
CA LYS A 307 18.21 -0.38 -9.28
C LYS A 307 18.93 0.96 -9.06
N GLN A 308 18.78 1.64 -7.92
CA GLN A 308 19.46 2.93 -7.59
C GLN A 308 19.35 4.02 -8.68
N ASP A 309 18.19 4.17 -9.32
CA ASP A 309 18.03 5.03 -10.52
C ASP A 309 17.47 6.43 -10.14
N PRO A 310 18.14 7.57 -10.47
CA PRO A 310 17.77 8.91 -9.99
C PRO A 310 16.42 9.44 -10.50
N ILE A 311 15.87 8.88 -11.59
CA ILE A 311 14.54 9.24 -12.12
C ILE A 311 13.42 8.70 -11.22
N TYR A 312 13.70 7.70 -10.37
CA TYR A 312 12.71 7.11 -9.45
C TYR A 312 12.33 8.07 -8.30
N ASN A 313 13.28 8.85 -7.78
CA ASN A 313 13.07 9.83 -6.71
C ASN A 313 12.12 10.98 -7.11
N LEU A 314 11.75 11.08 -8.40
CA LEU A 314 10.78 12.04 -8.92
C LEU A 314 9.33 11.51 -8.90
N THR A 315 9.07 10.41 -8.18
CA THR A 315 7.73 9.84 -8.06
C THR A 315 7.01 10.34 -6.80
N LEU A 316 5.73 10.71 -6.94
CA LEU A 316 4.86 11.17 -5.84
C LEU A 316 4.53 10.06 -4.82
N PHE A 317 4.94 8.85 -5.13
CA PHE A 317 4.70 7.63 -4.38
C PHE A 317 5.55 7.56 -3.11
N GLU A 318 6.70 8.23 -3.03
CA GLU A 318 7.53 8.27 -1.81
C GLU A 318 6.89 9.09 -0.67
N LEU A 319 5.88 9.89 -0.99
CA LEU A 319 5.20 10.72 -0.01
C LEU A 319 4.43 9.86 1.00
N PRO A 320 4.32 10.29 2.27
CA PRO A 320 3.43 9.69 3.25
C PRO A 320 2.00 9.48 2.71
N VAL A 321 1.33 8.40 3.11
CA VAL A 321 0.02 7.98 2.56
C VAL A 321 -1.05 9.08 2.69
N ASP A 322 -1.02 9.83 3.79
CA ASP A 322 -1.86 10.99 4.02
C ASP A 322 -1.62 12.11 3.00
N ILE A 323 -0.36 12.36 2.65
CA ILE A 323 0.01 13.34 1.60
C ILE A 323 -0.37 12.81 0.22
N GLN A 324 -0.21 11.51 -0.06
CA GLN A 324 -0.59 10.91 -1.34
C GLN A 324 -2.07 11.11 -1.67
N GLN A 325 -2.96 10.94 -0.68
CA GLN A 325 -4.41 11.15 -0.87
C GLN A 325 -4.71 12.58 -1.34
N VAL A 326 -4.04 13.57 -0.75
CA VAL A 326 -4.18 14.97 -1.14
C VAL A 326 -3.71 15.18 -2.59
N TYR A 327 -2.57 14.60 -2.98
CA TYR A 327 -2.07 14.72 -4.36
C TYR A 327 -2.94 14.00 -5.40
N GLN A 328 -3.49 12.83 -5.07
CA GLN A 328 -4.44 12.14 -5.95
C GLN A 328 -5.70 12.97 -6.23
N VAL A 329 -6.08 13.83 -5.28
CA VAL A 329 -7.17 14.78 -5.44
C VAL A 329 -6.72 16.01 -6.23
N LEU A 330 -5.58 16.60 -5.87
CA LEU A 330 -5.03 17.81 -6.48
C LEU A 330 -4.70 17.63 -7.97
N LEU A 331 -4.09 16.50 -8.34
CA LEU A 331 -3.67 16.22 -9.73
C LEU A 331 -4.86 15.99 -10.67
N MET A 332 -6.08 15.83 -10.14
CA MET A 332 -7.31 15.80 -10.93
C MET A 332 -7.83 17.19 -11.29
N VAL A 333 -7.40 18.26 -10.62
CA VAL A 333 -7.88 19.61 -10.91
C VAL A 333 -7.56 20.05 -12.35
N PRO A 334 -6.37 19.80 -12.92
CA PRO A 334 -6.08 20.09 -14.33
C PRO A 334 -6.99 19.31 -15.31
N ILE A 335 -7.35 18.07 -14.98
CA ILE A 335 -8.31 17.28 -15.77
C ILE A 335 -9.69 17.95 -15.74
N GLY A 336 -10.17 18.35 -14.56
CA GLY A 336 -11.42 19.08 -14.42
C GLY A 336 -11.43 20.40 -15.21
N ALA A 337 -10.29 21.11 -15.20
CA ALA A 337 -10.12 22.32 -16.01
C ALA A 337 -10.18 22.04 -17.52
N LEU A 338 -9.57 20.94 -17.99
CA LEU A 338 -9.66 20.51 -19.39
C LEU A 338 -11.11 20.23 -19.80
N VAL A 339 -11.86 19.51 -18.96
CA VAL A 339 -13.31 19.27 -19.17
C VAL A 339 -14.06 20.58 -19.29
N LEU A 340 -13.80 21.53 -18.40
CA LEU A 340 -14.46 22.84 -18.45
C LEU A 340 -14.11 23.63 -19.71
N ILE A 341 -12.87 23.58 -20.17
CA ILE A 341 -12.46 24.22 -21.43
C ILE A 341 -13.21 23.61 -22.60
N ILE A 342 -13.38 22.29 -22.62
CA ILE A 342 -14.18 21.61 -23.65
C ILE A 342 -15.63 22.10 -23.61
N LEU A 343 -16.26 22.08 -22.44
CA LEU A 343 -17.65 22.51 -22.25
C LEU A 343 -17.86 24.00 -22.58
N ARG A 344 -16.89 24.86 -22.28
CA ARG A 344 -17.02 26.30 -22.52
C ARG A 344 -16.71 26.67 -23.97
N GLN A 345 -15.69 26.08 -24.56
CA GLN A 345 -15.18 26.47 -25.87
C GLN A 345 -15.89 25.76 -27.02
N PHE A 346 -16.20 24.48 -26.87
CA PHE A 346 -16.85 23.69 -27.92
C PHE A 346 -18.37 23.63 -27.72
N VAL A 347 -18.85 23.40 -26.49
CA VAL A 347 -20.30 23.35 -26.23
C VAL A 347 -20.89 24.75 -26.13
N GLY A 348 -20.25 25.65 -25.36
CA GLY A 348 -20.68 27.02 -25.17
C GLY A 348 -21.46 27.27 -23.88
N LEU A 349 -21.26 26.45 -22.85
CA LEU A 349 -21.89 26.64 -21.55
C LEU A 349 -21.43 27.95 -20.90
N ARG A 350 -22.40 28.76 -20.46
CA ARG A 350 -22.16 30.01 -19.74
C ARG A 350 -22.16 29.74 -18.23
N THR A 351 -21.00 29.45 -17.67
CA THR A 351 -20.82 29.17 -16.23
C THR A 351 -20.46 30.44 -15.44
N PHE A 352 -20.58 30.36 -14.11
CA PHE A 352 -19.99 31.31 -13.18
C PHE A 352 -18.50 31.13 -13.14
N GLY A 353 -17.75 32.19 -13.44
CA GLY A 353 -16.30 32.14 -13.46
C GLY A 353 -15.73 31.11 -14.45
N THR A 354 -14.40 31.04 -14.49
CA THR A 354 -13.67 30.10 -15.34
C THR A 354 -13.27 28.84 -14.57
N PHE A 355 -13.03 28.95 -13.27
CA PHE A 355 -12.59 27.83 -12.42
C PHE A 355 -13.64 27.36 -11.41
N THR A 356 -14.69 28.17 -11.18
CA THR A 356 -15.67 27.89 -10.12
C THR A 356 -16.35 26.52 -10.24
N PRO A 357 -16.77 26.04 -11.43
CA PRO A 357 -17.36 24.71 -11.53
C PRO A 357 -16.39 23.57 -11.17
N VAL A 358 -15.09 23.75 -11.44
CA VAL A 358 -14.05 22.76 -11.08
C VAL A 358 -13.86 22.73 -9.57
N LEU A 359 -13.87 23.90 -8.92
CA LEU A 359 -13.81 23.97 -7.46
C LEU A 359 -15.05 23.34 -6.81
N VAL A 360 -16.25 23.60 -7.36
CA VAL A 360 -17.48 22.96 -6.89
C VAL A 360 -17.41 21.44 -7.08
N ALA A 361 -16.92 20.95 -8.21
CA ALA A 361 -16.69 19.51 -8.44
C ALA A 361 -15.73 18.89 -7.40
N LEU A 362 -14.67 19.62 -7.04
CA LEU A 362 -13.74 19.22 -6.00
C LEU A 362 -14.44 19.09 -4.63
N SER A 363 -15.33 20.03 -4.31
CA SER A 363 -16.12 19.97 -3.07
C SER A 363 -17.08 18.77 -3.00
N PHE A 364 -17.65 18.36 -4.15
CA PHE A 364 -18.50 17.17 -4.23
C PHE A 364 -17.73 15.86 -4.05
N ARG A 365 -16.43 15.85 -4.40
CA ARG A 365 -15.55 14.69 -4.17
C ARG A 365 -15.36 14.40 -2.67
N GLU A 366 -15.29 15.45 -1.85
CA GLU A 366 -15.17 15.32 -0.39
C GLU A 366 -16.50 14.99 0.29
N THR A 367 -17.63 15.47 -0.24
CA THR A 367 -18.95 15.41 0.42
C THR A 367 -19.89 14.35 -0.15
N ASN A 368 -19.42 13.53 -1.10
CA ASN A 368 -20.22 12.67 -1.96
C ASN A 368 -21.17 13.47 -2.90
N LEU A 369 -21.45 12.98 -4.09
CA LEU A 369 -22.18 13.75 -5.12
C LEU A 369 -23.58 14.16 -4.68
N LEU A 370 -24.38 13.20 -4.19
CA LEU A 370 -25.78 13.44 -3.82
C LEU A 370 -25.89 14.37 -2.61
N GLY A 371 -25.13 14.08 -1.56
CA GLY A 371 -25.07 14.93 -0.36
C GLY A 371 -24.56 16.33 -0.70
N GLY A 372 -23.49 16.41 -1.50
CA GLY A 372 -22.90 17.64 -1.99
C GLY A 372 -23.87 18.50 -2.79
N ILE A 373 -24.63 17.94 -3.75
CA ILE A 373 -25.61 18.70 -4.55
C ILE A 373 -26.73 19.28 -3.67
N ILE A 374 -27.28 18.47 -2.76
CA ILE A 374 -28.37 18.90 -1.86
C ILE A 374 -27.86 20.02 -0.95
N LEU A 375 -26.73 19.79 -0.27
CA LEU A 375 -26.11 20.74 0.64
C LEU A 375 -25.75 22.05 -0.07
N PHE A 376 -25.14 21.95 -1.25
CA PHE A 376 -24.77 23.11 -2.07
C PHE A 376 -26.00 23.93 -2.46
N SER A 377 -27.06 23.27 -2.95
CA SER A 377 -28.28 23.95 -3.38
C SER A 377 -28.97 24.67 -2.21
N VAL A 378 -29.07 24.02 -1.04
CA VAL A 378 -29.66 24.60 0.17
C VAL A 378 -28.86 25.79 0.67
N ILE A 379 -27.53 25.65 0.79
CA ILE A 379 -26.66 26.72 1.31
C ILE A 379 -26.62 27.89 0.34
N VAL A 380 -26.52 27.66 -0.98
CA VAL A 380 -26.54 28.75 -1.97
C VAL A 380 -27.88 29.48 -1.93
N ALA A 381 -29.02 28.77 -1.86
CA ALA A 381 -30.33 29.39 -1.77
C ALA A 381 -30.47 30.24 -0.50
N ALA A 382 -30.11 29.71 0.67
CA ALA A 382 -30.14 30.44 1.92
C ALA A 382 -29.18 31.64 1.90
N GLY A 383 -27.95 31.46 1.40
CA GLY A 383 -26.96 32.53 1.27
C GLY A 383 -27.42 33.68 0.39
N LEU A 384 -28.09 33.39 -0.73
CA LEU A 384 -28.70 34.42 -1.59
C LEU A 384 -29.87 35.12 -0.88
N MET A 385 -30.70 34.41 -0.12
CA MET A 385 -31.77 35.02 0.69
C MET A 385 -31.21 36.02 1.71
N PHE A 386 -30.21 35.61 2.50
CA PHE A 386 -29.54 36.49 3.46
C PHE A 386 -28.82 37.65 2.77
N ARG A 387 -28.22 37.41 1.61
CA ARG A 387 -27.58 38.47 0.84
C ARG A 387 -28.57 39.53 0.37
N SER A 388 -29.72 39.12 -0.17
CA SER A 388 -30.79 40.06 -0.54
C SER A 388 -31.31 40.84 0.67
N TYR A 389 -31.34 40.21 1.86
CA TYR A 389 -31.67 40.90 3.10
C TYR A 389 -30.62 41.95 3.50
N PHE A 390 -29.33 41.61 3.45
CA PHE A 390 -28.23 42.53 3.76
C PHE A 390 -28.08 43.68 2.77
N GLU A 391 -28.49 43.47 1.51
CA GLU A 391 -28.55 44.54 0.52
C GLU A 391 -29.53 45.65 0.93
N LYS A 392 -30.69 45.28 1.51
CA LYS A 392 -31.67 46.25 2.04
C LYS A 392 -31.11 47.08 3.20
N LEU A 393 -30.13 46.55 3.93
CA LEU A 393 -29.45 47.24 5.03
C LEU A 393 -28.41 48.28 4.56
N LYS A 394 -28.17 48.41 3.25
CA LYS A 394 -27.22 49.38 2.64
C LYS A 394 -25.80 49.27 3.22
N LEU A 395 -25.34 48.06 3.54
CA LEU A 395 -23.99 47.82 4.04
C LEU A 395 -22.93 48.11 2.97
N LEU A 396 -21.74 48.59 3.38
CA LEU A 396 -20.57 48.69 2.50
C LEU A 396 -20.16 47.31 1.96
N SER A 397 -19.50 47.28 0.80
CA SER A 397 -19.14 46.04 0.10
C SER A 397 -18.32 45.06 0.94
N VAL A 398 -17.34 45.53 1.71
CA VAL A 398 -16.48 44.66 2.54
C VAL A 398 -17.22 44.05 3.73
N PRO A 399 -17.90 44.82 4.61
CA PRO A 399 -18.74 44.25 5.68
C PRO A 399 -19.83 43.30 5.18
N ARG A 400 -20.42 43.59 4.00
CA ARG A 400 -21.44 42.74 3.39
C ARG A 400 -20.89 41.36 3.03
N LEU A 401 -19.72 41.28 2.41
CA LEU A 401 -19.09 40.00 2.06
C LEU A 401 -18.74 39.18 3.31
N SER A 402 -18.20 39.83 4.35
CA SER A 402 -17.90 39.17 5.62
C SER A 402 -19.16 38.63 6.31
N ALA A 403 -20.27 39.37 6.27
CA ALA A 403 -21.54 38.93 6.85
C ALA A 403 -22.10 37.70 6.11
N VAL A 404 -22.05 37.68 4.77
CA VAL A 404 -22.47 36.52 3.98
C VAL A 404 -21.59 35.30 4.28
N LEU A 405 -20.27 35.47 4.35
CA LEU A 405 -19.34 34.41 4.74
C LEU A 405 -19.70 33.82 6.12
N LEU A 406 -19.93 34.68 7.13
CA LEU A 406 -20.31 34.26 8.48
C LEU A 406 -21.61 33.45 8.48
N VAL A 407 -22.63 33.90 7.75
CA VAL A 407 -23.89 33.17 7.62
C VAL A 407 -23.67 31.79 6.99
N VAL A 408 -22.86 31.70 5.93
CA VAL A 408 -22.54 30.43 5.28
C VAL A 408 -21.83 29.48 6.23
N ILE A 409 -20.87 29.97 7.02
CA ILE A 409 -20.16 29.17 8.04
C ILE A 409 -21.15 28.65 9.09
N ILE A 410 -22.02 29.52 9.61
CA ILE A 410 -23.05 29.13 10.60
C ILE A 410 -23.98 28.06 10.03
N LEU A 411 -24.47 28.25 8.80
CA LEU A 411 -25.32 27.27 8.11
C LEU A 411 -24.59 25.94 7.90
N MET A 412 -23.31 25.96 7.57
CA MET A 412 -22.54 24.74 7.37
C MET A 412 -22.33 23.98 8.69
N VAL A 413 -21.94 24.68 9.77
CA VAL A 413 -21.81 24.07 11.10
C VAL A 413 -23.14 23.45 11.54
N PHE A 414 -24.24 24.21 11.40
CA PHE A 414 -25.58 23.72 11.76
C PHE A 414 -25.98 22.49 10.93
N SER A 415 -25.84 22.54 9.61
CA SER A 415 -26.18 21.41 8.72
C SER A 415 -25.31 20.17 9.00
N SER A 416 -24.05 20.34 9.37
CA SER A 416 -23.14 19.23 9.68
C SER A 416 -23.55 18.50 10.95
N VAL A 417 -23.90 19.24 12.01
CA VAL A 417 -24.45 18.66 13.24
C VAL A 417 -25.76 17.93 12.96
N LEU A 418 -26.63 18.53 12.13
CA LEU A 418 -27.95 17.96 11.83
C LEU A 418 -27.86 16.69 10.98
N LEU A 419 -26.93 16.61 10.03
CA LEU A 419 -26.67 15.41 9.24
C LEU A 419 -26.10 14.26 10.08
N GLU A 420 -25.20 14.55 11.02
CA GLU A 420 -24.65 13.56 11.95
C GLU A 420 -25.75 12.98 12.84
N MET A 421 -26.69 13.81 13.32
CA MET A 421 -27.84 13.35 14.12
C MET A 421 -28.78 12.39 13.38
N ILE A 422 -28.86 12.46 12.05
CA ILE A 422 -29.73 11.60 11.23
C ILE A 422 -29.03 10.24 10.93
N ASN A 423 -27.79 10.03 11.41
CA ASN A 423 -26.99 8.83 11.21
C ASN A 423 -26.87 8.41 9.73
N VAL A 424 -26.91 9.39 8.82
CA VAL A 424 -26.55 9.18 7.42
C VAL A 424 -25.03 8.98 7.42
N GLY A 425 -24.58 7.73 7.37
CA GLY A 425 -23.19 7.27 7.60
C GLY A 425 -22.09 7.83 6.69
N SER A 426 -22.31 8.95 6.03
CA SER A 426 -21.29 9.80 5.44
C SER A 426 -20.91 10.87 6.46
N GLY A 427 -19.97 10.56 7.35
CA GLY A 427 -19.37 11.55 8.24
C GLY A 427 -18.77 12.69 7.42
N VAL A 428 -19.48 13.82 7.40
CA VAL A 428 -19.00 15.05 6.77
C VAL A 428 -17.87 15.56 7.65
N ARG A 429 -16.62 15.17 7.34
CA ARG A 429 -15.48 15.96 7.79
C ARG A 429 -15.66 17.33 7.15
N VAL A 430 -16.04 18.29 7.97
CA VAL A 430 -16.27 19.66 7.56
C VAL A 430 -14.94 20.23 7.05
N ALA A 431 -14.69 20.08 5.76
CA ALA A 431 -13.49 20.61 5.13
C ALA A 431 -13.68 22.13 4.92
N LEU A 432 -12.61 22.89 5.16
CA LEU A 432 -12.57 24.35 4.94
C LEU A 432 -12.83 24.70 3.46
N LEU A 433 -12.47 23.80 2.55
CA LEU A 433 -12.49 24.05 1.11
C LEU A 433 -13.92 24.25 0.55
N PRO A 434 -14.90 23.37 0.79
CA PRO A 434 -16.30 23.61 0.42
C PRO A 434 -16.88 24.94 0.93
N MET A 435 -16.55 25.39 2.14
CA MET A 435 -17.04 26.67 2.69
C MET A 435 -16.63 27.87 1.84
N VAL A 436 -15.33 27.96 1.54
CA VAL A 436 -14.75 29.08 0.79
C VAL A 436 -15.32 29.10 -0.63
N ILE A 437 -15.50 27.92 -1.23
CA ILE A 437 -16.07 27.78 -2.57
C ILE A 437 -17.53 28.26 -2.60
N LEU A 438 -18.33 27.85 -1.62
CA LEU A 438 -19.73 28.27 -1.51
C LEU A 438 -19.87 29.78 -1.36
N ALA A 439 -19.06 30.40 -0.49
CA ALA A 439 -19.08 31.85 -0.31
C ALA A 439 -18.72 32.59 -1.61
N MET A 440 -17.68 32.13 -2.32
CA MET A 440 -17.29 32.67 -3.63
C MET A 440 -18.41 32.53 -4.67
N VAL A 441 -19.11 31.38 -4.70
CA VAL A 441 -20.24 31.15 -5.60
C VAL A 441 -21.38 32.11 -5.29
N ILE A 442 -21.76 32.27 -4.02
CA ILE A 442 -22.86 33.16 -3.60
C ILE A 442 -22.53 34.61 -3.96
N GLU A 443 -21.29 35.05 -3.74
CA GLU A 443 -20.84 36.37 -4.14
C GLU A 443 -20.99 36.59 -5.65
N ARG A 444 -20.43 35.67 -6.45
CA ARG A 444 -20.46 35.79 -7.91
C ARG A 444 -21.87 35.73 -8.47
N MET A 445 -22.71 34.85 -7.91
CA MET A 445 -24.09 34.66 -8.32
C MET A 445 -24.93 35.91 -8.02
N SER A 446 -24.71 36.58 -6.89
CA SER A 446 -25.42 37.81 -6.58
C SER A 446 -25.00 38.98 -7.44
N VAL A 447 -23.71 39.16 -7.74
CA VAL A 447 -23.26 40.21 -8.66
C VAL A 447 -23.91 40.02 -10.03
N VAL A 448 -23.94 38.78 -10.54
CA VAL A 448 -24.61 38.48 -11.81
C VAL A 448 -26.13 38.71 -11.72
N TRP A 449 -26.74 38.42 -10.57
CA TRP A 449 -28.16 38.69 -10.34
C TRP A 449 -28.47 40.19 -10.39
N GLU A 450 -27.61 41.01 -9.81
CA GLU A 450 -27.72 42.48 -9.82
C GLU A 450 -27.46 43.07 -11.23
N GLU A 451 -26.46 42.55 -11.96
CA GLU A 451 -26.07 43.08 -13.28
C GLU A 451 -26.93 42.59 -14.46
N TYR A 452 -27.32 41.31 -14.46
CA TYR A 452 -28.00 40.66 -15.60
C TYR A 452 -29.40 40.13 -15.25
N GLY A 453 -29.81 40.24 -13.98
CA GLY A 453 -31.12 39.80 -13.51
C GLY A 453 -31.19 38.34 -13.05
N ALA A 454 -32.30 38.02 -12.40
CA ALA A 454 -32.57 36.71 -11.77
C ALA A 454 -32.50 35.54 -12.76
N LYS A 455 -33.14 35.68 -13.93
CA LYS A 455 -33.23 34.62 -14.94
C LYS A 455 -31.86 34.20 -15.46
N ASP A 456 -31.00 35.18 -15.73
CA ASP A 456 -29.64 34.94 -16.20
C ASP A 456 -28.76 34.32 -15.10
N SER A 457 -28.92 34.77 -13.86
CA SER A 457 -28.21 34.21 -12.72
C SER A 457 -28.57 32.73 -12.48
N ILE A 458 -29.86 32.39 -12.46
CA ILE A 458 -30.31 30.99 -12.28
C ILE A 458 -29.82 30.10 -13.43
N ASN A 459 -29.92 30.57 -14.69
CA ASN A 459 -29.44 29.80 -15.84
C ASN A 459 -27.94 29.53 -15.80
N ARG A 460 -27.12 30.53 -15.42
CA ARG A 460 -25.67 30.37 -15.26
C ARG A 460 -25.34 29.47 -14.05
N GLY A 461 -26.15 29.52 -12.99
CA GLY A 461 -26.03 28.64 -11.84
C GLY A 461 -26.26 27.19 -12.21
N PHE A 462 -27.35 26.90 -12.92
CA PHE A 462 -27.63 25.56 -13.41
C PHE A 462 -26.55 25.05 -14.36
N ALA A 463 -26.09 25.89 -15.30
CA ALA A 463 -24.98 25.52 -16.21
C ALA A 463 -23.67 25.24 -15.45
N SER A 464 -23.39 25.98 -14.38
CA SER A 464 -22.22 25.76 -13.52
C SER A 464 -22.33 24.48 -12.72
N LEU A 465 -23.50 24.18 -12.17
CA LEU A 465 -23.76 22.94 -11.45
C LEU A 465 -23.64 21.73 -12.39
N LEU A 466 -24.21 21.82 -13.58
CA LEU A 466 -24.09 20.78 -14.61
C LEU A 466 -22.63 20.54 -15.00
N ALA A 467 -21.87 21.61 -15.25
CA ALA A 467 -20.45 21.51 -15.54
C ALA A 467 -19.66 20.88 -14.37
N ALA A 468 -20.00 21.23 -13.12
CA ALA A 468 -19.39 20.64 -11.93
C ALA A 468 -19.70 19.14 -11.79
N ILE A 469 -20.92 18.71 -12.09
CA ILE A 469 -21.31 17.29 -12.06
C ILE A 469 -20.53 16.49 -13.11
N ILE A 470 -20.41 17.01 -14.34
CA ILE A 470 -19.64 16.35 -15.41
C ILE A 470 -18.15 16.26 -15.01
N ALA A 471 -17.58 17.37 -14.53
CA ALA A 471 -16.19 17.39 -14.06
C ALA A 471 -15.99 16.40 -12.90
N TYR A 472 -16.93 16.32 -11.95
CA TYR A 472 -16.90 15.37 -10.85
C TYR A 472 -16.82 13.92 -11.35
N PHE A 473 -17.68 13.53 -12.32
CA PHE A 473 -17.65 12.16 -12.84
C PHE A 473 -16.33 11.82 -13.50
N VAL A 474 -15.78 12.72 -14.32
CA VAL A 474 -14.47 12.51 -14.96
C VAL A 474 -13.35 12.41 -13.93
N MET A 475 -13.36 13.28 -12.91
CA MET A 475 -12.36 13.30 -11.83
C MET A 475 -12.51 12.12 -10.86
N SER A 476 -13.64 11.42 -10.87
CA SER A 476 -13.93 10.26 -10.01
C SER A 476 -13.64 8.92 -10.71
N ILE A 477 -13.09 8.92 -11.92
CA ILE A 477 -12.69 7.69 -12.61
C ILE A 477 -11.42 7.14 -11.95
N ASN A 478 -11.54 6.01 -11.25
CA ASN A 478 -10.42 5.35 -10.55
C ASN A 478 -9.21 5.10 -11.46
N TYR A 479 -9.45 4.65 -12.71
CA TYR A 479 -8.39 4.44 -13.69
C TYR A 479 -7.61 5.72 -14.00
N LEU A 480 -8.32 6.84 -14.18
CA LEU A 480 -7.69 8.13 -14.48
C LEU A 480 -6.90 8.64 -13.26
N GLN A 481 -7.43 8.44 -12.05
CA GLN A 481 -6.76 8.79 -10.79
C GLN A 481 -5.46 8.03 -10.62
N PHE A 482 -5.50 6.72 -10.84
CA PHE A 482 -4.31 5.89 -10.84
C PHE A 482 -3.30 6.35 -11.90
N LEU A 483 -3.74 6.54 -13.14
CA LEU A 483 -2.87 6.87 -14.26
C LEU A 483 -2.17 8.22 -14.07
N ILE A 484 -2.90 9.28 -13.70
CA ILE A 484 -2.32 10.62 -13.51
C ILE A 484 -1.42 10.68 -12.27
N PHE A 485 -1.76 9.94 -11.22
CA PHE A 485 -0.90 9.85 -10.03
C PHE A 485 0.39 9.07 -10.32
N ALA A 486 0.30 7.99 -11.10
CA ALA A 486 1.45 7.18 -11.48
C ALA A 486 2.37 7.88 -12.48
N TYR A 487 1.78 8.63 -13.39
CA TYR A 487 2.45 9.33 -14.48
C TYR A 487 2.09 10.83 -14.47
N PRO A 488 2.56 11.62 -13.49
CA PRO A 488 2.30 13.06 -13.41
C PRO A 488 2.79 13.82 -14.65
N GLU A 489 3.77 13.29 -15.39
CA GLU A 489 4.23 13.82 -16.68
C GLU A 489 3.12 13.92 -17.74
N LEU A 490 2.04 13.15 -17.63
CA LEU A 490 0.87 13.28 -18.49
C LEU A 490 0.21 14.66 -18.36
N LEU A 491 0.44 15.39 -17.25
CA LEU A 491 0.04 16.79 -17.12
C LEU A 491 0.69 17.70 -18.17
N LEU A 492 1.89 17.37 -18.68
CA LEU A 492 2.51 18.11 -19.79
C LEU A 492 1.72 17.96 -21.08
N ILE A 493 1.19 16.75 -21.33
CA ILE A 493 0.31 16.48 -22.48
C ILE A 493 -1.00 17.23 -22.32
N ILE A 494 -1.59 17.18 -21.12
CA ILE A 494 -2.82 17.93 -20.81
C ILE A 494 -2.58 19.43 -21.03
N LEU A 495 -1.48 19.98 -20.52
CA LEU A 495 -1.08 21.38 -20.72
C LEU A 495 -0.95 21.73 -22.21
N ALA A 496 -0.30 20.86 -22.99
CA ALA A 496 -0.16 21.05 -24.43
C ALA A 496 -1.52 21.10 -25.14
N ILE A 497 -2.43 20.18 -24.80
CA ILE A 497 -3.82 20.17 -25.31
C ILE A 497 -4.55 21.45 -24.89
N THR A 498 -4.37 21.89 -23.64
CA THR A 498 -5.02 23.10 -23.12
C THR A 498 -4.60 24.35 -23.90
N ILE A 499 -3.31 24.49 -24.16
CA ILE A 499 -2.73 25.58 -24.96
C ILE A 499 -3.27 25.56 -26.40
N LEU A 500 -3.39 24.37 -26.99
CA LEU A 500 -3.90 24.20 -28.35
C LEU A 500 -5.39 24.61 -28.44
N MET A 501 -6.20 24.16 -27.47
CA MET A 501 -7.62 24.55 -27.37
C MET A 501 -7.82 26.05 -27.15
N GLY A 502 -6.89 26.71 -26.45
CA GLY A 502 -6.96 28.16 -26.20
C GLY A 502 -6.95 29.04 -27.45
N ARG A 503 -6.59 28.50 -28.63
CA ARG A 503 -6.60 29.22 -29.91
C ARG A 503 -7.76 28.81 -30.82
N TYR A 504 -8.66 27.95 -30.36
CA TYR A 504 -9.83 27.56 -31.15
C TYR A 504 -10.77 28.76 -31.33
N THR A 505 -11.01 29.18 -32.56
CA THR A 505 -11.96 30.25 -32.91
C THR A 505 -13.20 29.73 -33.64
N GLY A 506 -13.41 28.42 -33.68
CA GLY A 506 -14.55 27.81 -34.36
C GLY A 506 -15.88 28.07 -33.65
N TYR A 507 -16.98 27.79 -34.35
CA TYR A 507 -18.33 27.95 -33.81
C TYR A 507 -18.62 27.00 -32.64
N ARG A 508 -19.40 27.48 -31.66
CA ARG A 508 -19.86 26.67 -30.53
C ARG A 508 -21.07 25.83 -30.93
N LEU A 509 -21.20 24.62 -30.39
CA LEU A 509 -22.31 23.70 -30.68
C LEU A 509 -23.68 24.34 -30.37
N LEU A 510 -23.80 25.02 -29.22
CA LEU A 510 -25.05 25.70 -28.84
C LEU A 510 -25.35 26.92 -29.73
N GLU A 511 -24.33 27.55 -30.30
CA GLU A 511 -24.51 28.62 -31.28
C GLU A 511 -25.00 28.05 -32.61
N LEU A 512 -24.47 26.91 -33.05
CA LEU A 512 -24.93 26.21 -34.26
C LEU A 512 -26.42 25.86 -34.17
N TYR A 513 -26.88 25.38 -33.01
CA TYR A 513 -28.30 25.09 -32.78
C TYR A 513 -29.17 26.36 -32.82
N ARG A 514 -28.69 27.46 -32.21
CA ARG A 514 -29.41 28.74 -32.22
C ARG A 514 -29.46 29.39 -33.61
N PHE A 515 -28.43 29.20 -34.44
CA PHE A 515 -28.40 29.76 -35.80
C PHE A 515 -29.19 28.92 -36.81
N ARG A 516 -29.52 27.66 -36.49
CA ARG A 516 -30.37 26.82 -37.34
C ARG A 516 -31.76 27.45 -37.58
N SER A 517 -32.33 28.08 -36.56
CA SER A 517 -33.64 28.76 -36.68
C SER A 517 -33.61 30.04 -37.51
N LEU A 518 -32.43 30.59 -37.80
CA LEU A 518 -32.26 31.76 -38.67
C LEU A 518 -32.06 31.36 -40.14
N VAL A 519 -31.53 30.15 -40.39
CA VAL A 519 -31.36 29.61 -41.75
C VAL A 519 -32.66 28.99 -42.29
N GLU A 520 -33.58 28.57 -41.42
CA GLU A 520 -34.93 28.10 -41.82
C GLU A 520 -35.93 29.24 -42.13
N GLN A 521 -35.52 30.51 -42.01
CA GLN A 521 -36.35 31.68 -42.31
C GLN A 521 -35.92 32.45 -43.58
N GLU A 522 -34.87 32.00 -44.27
CA GLU A 522 -34.60 32.32 -45.69
C GLU A 522 -35.05 31.15 -46.57
#